data_AF-A0A957U0U8-F1
#
_entry.id   AF-A0A957U0U8-F1
#
_cell.length_a   1.000
_cell.length_b   1.000
_cell.length_c   1.000
_cell.angle_alpha   90.00
_cell.angle_beta   90.00
_cell.angle_gamma   90.00
#
_symmetry.space_group_name_H-M   'P 1'
#
loop_
_entity.id
_entity.type
_entity.pdbx_description
1 polymer ?
#
loop_
_entity_poly.entity_id
_entity_poly.type
_entity_poly.pdbx_seq_one_letter_code
_entity_poly.pdbx_strand_id
1 'polypeptide(L)'
;MKTRIIRSAKRRKTVQARKVGDVIEVLAPAHMSDAELAPVVDKLVQRLTRQAQKEALDDAALERRAQELNRRYFDGQLTWESIRWVTNQNGRFGSCTPAKRTIR
;
A
#
# COMPACT_ATOMS: atom_id res chain seq x y z
N MET A 1 12.41 -6.52 5.12
CA MET A 1 13.00 -6.12 3.83
C MET A 1 14.37 -5.50 4.09
N LYS A 2 15.40 -5.91 3.34
CA LYS A 2 16.74 -5.30 3.46
C LYS A 2 16.78 -4.00 2.66
N THR A 3 17.47 -2.97 3.15
CA THR A 3 17.65 -1.69 2.44
C THR A 3 19.07 -1.63 1.87
N ARG A 4 19.20 -1.29 0.59
CA ARG A 4 20.49 -1.09 -0.10
C ARG A 4 20.58 0.32 -0.66
N ILE A 5 21.63 1.04 -0.31
CA ILE A 5 21.86 2.41 -0.81
C ILE A 5 22.82 2.37 -2.00
N ILE A 6 22.42 2.96 -3.12
CA ILE A 6 23.20 3.11 -4.35
C ILE A 6 23.50 4.60 -4.53
N ARG A 7 24.76 4.97 -4.33
CA ARG A 7 25.23 6.35 -4.50
C ARG A 7 25.56 6.63 -5.96
N SER A 8 25.09 7.76 -6.48
CA SER A 8 25.27 8.17 -7.88
C SER A 8 25.87 9.56 -7.98
N ALA A 9 26.97 9.68 -8.72
CA ALA A 9 27.61 10.96 -9.05
C ALA A 9 26.79 11.80 -10.06
N LYS A 10 25.86 11.19 -10.81
CA LYS A 10 24.98 11.89 -11.76
C LYS A 10 23.80 12.57 -11.06
N ARG A 11 23.37 12.06 -9.90
CA ARG A 11 22.25 12.62 -9.13
C ARG A 11 22.71 13.87 -8.37
N ARG A 12 21.92 14.94 -8.44
CA ARG A 12 22.23 16.23 -7.82
C ARG A 12 21.42 16.52 -6.56
N LYS A 13 20.11 16.28 -6.57
CA LYS A 13 19.22 16.64 -5.43
C LYS A 13 18.22 15.54 -5.04
N THR A 14 18.10 14.48 -5.84
CA THR A 14 16.98 13.54 -5.73
C THR A 14 17.40 12.25 -5.05
N VAL A 15 16.62 11.86 -4.04
CA VAL A 15 16.65 10.53 -3.43
C VAL A 15 15.39 9.79 -3.86
N GLN A 16 15.55 8.59 -4.39
CA GLN A 16 14.45 7.73 -4.84
C GLN A 16 14.59 6.35 -4.24
N ALA A 17 13.47 5.69 -3.96
CA ALA A 17 13.46 4.30 -3.50
C ALA A 17 12.59 3.44 -4.42
N ARG A 18 13.02 2.21 -4.69
CA ARG A 18 12.26 1.20 -5.44
C ARG A 18 12.42 -0.17 -4.81
N LYS A 19 11.41 -1.03 -4.94
CA LYS A 19 11.49 -2.44 -4.55
C LYS A 19 12.08 -3.25 -5.71
N VAL A 20 13.12 -4.03 -5.43
CA VAL A 20 13.73 -4.99 -6.37
C VAL A 20 13.84 -6.33 -5.65
N GLY A 21 12.95 -7.26 -5.99
CA GLY A 21 12.79 -8.50 -5.23
C GLY A 21 12.39 -8.21 -3.77
N ASP A 22 13.18 -8.70 -2.82
CA ASP A 22 12.98 -8.47 -1.37
C ASP A 22 13.85 -7.31 -0.80
N VAL A 23 14.49 -6.54 -1.68
CA VAL A 23 15.37 -5.43 -1.29
C VAL A 23 14.75 -4.10 -1.70
N ILE A 24 14.79 -3.12 -0.80
CA ILE A 24 14.51 -1.72 -1.14
C ILE A 24 15.81 -1.07 -1.58
N GLU A 25 15.92 -0.73 -2.85
CA GLU A 25 17.04 0.05 -3.38
C GLU A 25 16.76 1.54 -3.25
N VAL A 26 17.66 2.26 -2.59
CA VAL A 26 17.62 3.72 -2.46
C VAL A 26 18.73 4.32 -3.31
N LEU A 27 18.36 5.11 -4.32
CA LEU A 27 19.28 5.84 -5.16
C LEU A 27 19.49 7.25 -4.59
N ALA A 28 20.73 7.58 -4.25
CA ALA A 28 21.10 8.82 -3.56
C ALA A 28 22.24 9.58 -4.28
N PRO A 29 22.33 10.91 -4.17
CA PRO A 29 23.49 11.67 -4.64
C PRO A 29 24.77 11.26 -3.90
N ALA A 30 25.89 11.12 -4.62
CA ALA A 30 27.15 10.68 -4.03
C ALA A 30 27.70 11.63 -2.95
N HIS A 31 27.42 12.93 -3.07
CA HIS A 31 27.90 13.98 -2.17
C HIS A 31 27.05 14.16 -0.90
N MET A 32 25.90 13.52 -0.80
CA MET A 32 25.02 13.64 0.37
C MET A 32 25.56 12.76 1.51
N SER A 33 25.65 13.30 2.72
CA SER A 33 26.12 12.55 3.89
C SER A 33 25.09 11.50 4.33
N ASP A 34 25.53 10.50 5.08
CA ASP A 34 24.61 9.50 5.65
C ASP A 34 23.62 10.13 6.63
N ALA A 35 24.04 11.16 7.38
CA ALA A 35 23.18 11.89 8.30
C ALA A 35 22.03 12.63 7.59
N GLU A 36 22.31 13.24 6.43
CA GLU A 36 21.28 13.87 5.58
C GLU A 36 20.37 12.83 4.92
N LEU A 37 20.92 11.67 4.56
CA LEU A 37 20.15 10.61 3.91
C LEU A 37 19.21 9.89 4.87
N ALA A 38 19.64 9.60 6.09
CA ALA A 38 18.88 8.79 7.06
C ALA A 38 17.39 9.17 7.18
N PRO A 39 17.00 10.44 7.43
CA PRO A 39 15.59 10.80 7.56
C PRO A 39 14.82 10.70 6.24
N VAL A 40 15.47 10.89 5.09
CA VAL A 40 14.84 10.77 3.77
C VAL A 40 14.62 9.29 3.41
N VAL A 41 15.62 8.45 3.69
CA VAL A 41 15.54 7.00 3.49
C VAL A 41 14.43 6.39 4.32
N ASP A 42 14.36 6.73 5.61
CA ASP A 42 13.32 6.20 6.51
C ASP A 42 11.91 6.54 5.99
N LYS A 43 11.66 7.80 5.62
CA LYS A 43 10.37 8.22 5.04
C LYS A 43 10.03 7.44 3.76
N LEU A 44 11.00 7.24 2.87
CA LEU A 44 10.78 6.51 1.62
C LEU A 44 10.51 5.02 1.85
N VAL A 45 11.25 4.39 2.76
CA VAL A 45 11.06 2.99 3.16
C VAL A 45 9.70 2.82 3.80
N GLN A 46 9.32 3.66 4.77
CA GLN A 46 8.00 3.59 5.40
C GLN A 46 6.87 3.75 4.38
N ARG A 47 7.01 4.66 3.42
CA ARG A 47 6.01 4.84 2.36
C ARG A 47 5.86 3.58 1.51
N LEU A 48 6.98 2.97 1.09
CA LEU A 48 6.96 1.74 0.29
C LEU A 48 6.40 0.55 1.08
N THR A 49 6.75 0.42 2.35
CA THR A 49 6.21 -0.62 3.23
C THR A 49 4.70 -0.48 3.41
N ARG A 50 4.22 0.74 3.68
CA ARG A 50 2.77 1.02 3.78
C ARG A 50 2.06 0.74 2.45
N GLN A 51 2.69 1.08 1.32
CA GLN A 51 2.12 0.79 0.01
C GLN A 51 2.06 -0.72 -0.26
N ALA A 52 3.12 -1.47 0.06
CA ALA A 52 3.13 -2.92 -0.06
C ALA A 52 2.11 -3.59 0.87
N GLN A 53 1.91 -3.07 2.09
CA GLN A 53 0.85 -3.53 2.99
C GLN A 53 -0.55 -3.27 2.42
N LYS A 54 -0.75 -2.11 1.76
CA LYS A 54 -2.00 -1.78 1.08
C LYS A 54 -2.24 -2.65 -0.16
N GLU A 55 -1.20 -2.94 -0.94
CA GLU A 55 -1.28 -3.87 -2.07
C GLU A 55 -1.50 -5.32 -1.62
N ALA A 56 -1.05 -5.67 -0.42
CA ALA A 56 -1.34 -6.95 0.22
C ALA A 56 -2.79 -7.04 0.75
N LEU A 57 -3.57 -5.95 0.72
CA LEU A 57 -5.01 -6.03 0.97
C LEU A 57 -5.66 -6.79 -0.18
N ASP A 58 -5.91 -8.06 0.06
CA ASP A 58 -6.49 -8.98 -0.93
C ASP A 58 -8.01 -8.77 -1.01
N ASP A 59 -8.47 -8.15 -2.10
CA ASP A 59 -9.90 -8.00 -2.42
C ASP A 59 -10.61 -9.37 -2.45
N ALA A 60 -9.92 -10.45 -2.82
CA ALA A 60 -10.50 -11.79 -2.78
C ALA A 60 -10.67 -12.30 -1.33
N ALA A 61 -9.75 -11.96 -0.42
CA ALA A 61 -9.93 -12.26 1.01
C ALA A 61 -11.10 -11.46 1.60
N LEU A 62 -11.24 -10.20 1.19
CA LEU A 62 -12.37 -9.36 1.58
C LEU A 62 -13.71 -9.93 1.08
N GLU A 63 -13.78 -10.33 -0.18
CA GLU A 63 -14.93 -11.00 -0.78
C GLU A 63 -15.28 -12.30 -0.02
N ARG A 64 -14.28 -13.18 0.23
CA ARG A 64 -14.48 -14.41 1.01
C ARG A 64 -15.08 -14.12 2.39
N ARG A 65 -14.55 -13.10 3.07
CA ARG A 65 -15.03 -12.69 4.40
C ARG A 65 -16.45 -12.12 4.34
N ALA A 66 -16.76 -11.28 3.35
CA ALA A 66 -18.10 -10.73 3.16
C ALA A 66 -19.14 -11.84 2.90
N GLN A 67 -18.79 -12.81 2.06
CA GLN A 67 -19.65 -13.97 1.78
C GLN A 67 -19.86 -14.86 3.02
N GLU A 68 -18.83 -15.06 3.84
CA GLU A 68 -18.96 -15.78 5.11
C GLU A 68 -19.95 -15.08 6.06
N LEU A 69 -19.83 -13.76 6.20
CA LEU A 69 -20.74 -12.95 7.03
C LEU A 69 -22.17 -12.94 6.48
N ASN A 70 -22.33 -12.85 5.15
CA ASN A 70 -23.61 -12.92 4.48
C ASN A 70 -24.33 -14.24 4.78
N ARG A 71 -23.64 -15.38 4.61
CA ARG A 71 -24.20 -16.70 4.96
C ARG A 71 -24.53 -16.82 6.44
N ARG A 72 -23.66 -16.31 7.31
CA ARG A 72 -23.80 -16.48 8.76
C ARG A 72 -24.96 -15.66 9.36
N TYR A 73 -25.20 -14.46 8.84
CA TYR A 73 -26.11 -13.50 9.49
C TYR A 73 -27.32 -13.13 8.63
N PHE A 74 -27.32 -13.46 7.34
CA PHE A 74 -28.34 -13.03 6.39
C PHE A 74 -28.81 -14.17 5.47
N ASP A 75 -28.51 -15.42 5.83
CA ASP A 75 -28.83 -16.62 5.04
C ASP A 75 -28.37 -16.55 3.58
N GLY A 76 -27.31 -15.77 3.31
CA GLY A 76 -26.79 -15.57 1.96
C GLY A 76 -27.66 -14.69 1.06
N GLN A 77 -28.66 -13.98 1.60
CA GLN A 77 -29.60 -13.19 0.81
C GLN A 77 -29.02 -11.86 0.30
N LEU A 78 -27.94 -11.36 0.91
CA LEU A 78 -27.32 -10.11 0.45
C LEU A 78 -26.61 -10.32 -0.88
N THR A 79 -26.75 -9.36 -1.78
CA THR A 79 -26.06 -9.34 -3.07
C THR A 79 -25.34 -8.01 -3.27
N TRP A 80 -24.15 -8.06 -3.86
CA TRP A 80 -23.38 -6.89 -4.26
C TRP A 80 -22.71 -7.15 -5.61
N GLU A 81 -22.41 -6.08 -6.33
CA GLU A 81 -21.65 -6.10 -7.59
C GLU A 81 -20.15 -6.13 -7.32
N SER A 82 -19.69 -5.39 -6.31
CA SER A 82 -18.28 -5.40 -5.91
C SER A 82 -18.08 -4.97 -4.46
N ILE A 83 -17.09 -5.58 -3.82
CA ILE A 83 -16.49 -5.15 -2.56
C ILE A 83 -14.97 -5.12 -2.75
N ARG A 84 -14.32 -4.03 -2.34
CA ARG A 84 -12.89 -3.86 -2.51
C ARG A 84 -12.30 -2.89 -1.51
N TRP A 85 -11.02 -3.04 -1.24
CA TRP A 85 -10.28 -2.04 -0.51
C TRP A 85 -10.05 -0.79 -1.36
N VAL A 86 -10.13 0.39 -0.73
CA VAL A 86 -9.75 1.65 -1.36
C VAL A 86 -8.80 2.44 -0.48
N THR A 87 -7.84 3.12 -1.10
CA THR A 87 -6.77 3.83 -0.38
C THR A 87 -7.06 5.31 -0.17
N ASN A 88 -8.15 5.83 -0.73
CA ASN A 88 -8.53 7.24 -0.72
C ASN A 88 -9.71 7.55 0.22
N GLN A 89 -10.12 6.59 1.07
CA GLN A 89 -11.19 6.76 2.05
C GLN A 89 -10.60 7.11 3.43
N ASN A 90 -10.51 8.41 3.73
CA ASN A 90 -9.74 8.90 4.89
C ASN A 90 -10.58 9.23 6.15
N GLY A 91 -11.92 9.17 6.06
CA GLY A 91 -12.81 9.60 7.14
C GLY A 91 -13.88 8.57 7.56
N ARG A 92 -13.81 7.35 7.02
CA ARG A 92 -14.76 6.26 7.33
C ARG A 92 -14.09 4.90 7.07
N PHE A 93 -14.58 3.86 7.73
CA PHE A 93 -14.05 2.50 7.58
C PHE A 93 -14.66 1.72 6.43
N GLY A 94 -15.80 2.19 5.90
CA GLY A 94 -16.50 1.58 4.78
C GLY A 94 -17.53 2.55 4.19
N SER A 95 -17.87 2.36 2.92
CA SER A 95 -18.98 3.01 2.24
C SER A 95 -19.69 2.02 1.32
N CYS A 96 -20.99 2.22 1.13
CA CYS A 96 -21.79 1.50 0.16
C CYS A 96 -22.47 2.50 -0.78
N THR A 97 -22.55 2.18 -2.06
CA THR A 97 -23.39 2.87 -3.04
C THR A 97 -24.50 1.91 -3.47
N PRO A 98 -25.68 1.91 -2.83
CA PRO A 98 -26.73 0.91 -3.06
C PRO A 98 -27.19 0.84 -4.53
N ALA A 99 -27.37 2.00 -5.17
CA ALA A 99 -27.77 2.09 -6.58
C ALA A 99 -26.78 1.41 -7.54
N LYS A 100 -25.52 1.25 -7.15
CA LYS A 100 -24.47 0.56 -7.92
C LYS A 100 -24.07 -0.79 -7.32
N ARG A 101 -24.67 -1.18 -6.20
CA ARG A 101 -24.30 -2.38 -5.43
C ARG A 101 -22.79 -2.48 -5.16
N THR A 102 -22.12 -1.35 -4.89
CA THR A 102 -20.65 -1.32 -4.68
C THR A 102 -20.30 -0.96 -3.24
N ILE A 103 -19.29 -1.61 -2.67
CA ILE A 103 -18.80 -1.45 -1.29
C ILE A 103 -17.29 -1.13 -1.32
N ARG A 104 -16.84 -0.14 -0.53
CA ARG A 104 -15.46 0.38 -0.51
C ARG A 104 -14.95 0.73 0.88
#